data_AF-A0A537ZGB8-F1
#
_entry.id   AF-A0A537ZGB8-F1
#
_cell.length_a   1.000
_cell.length_b   1.000
_cell.length_c   1.000
_cell.angle_alpha   90.00
_cell.angle_beta   90.00
_cell.angle_gamma   90.00
#
_symmetry.space_group_name_H-M   'P 1'
#
loop_
_entity.id
_entity.type
_entity.pdbx_description
1 polymer ?
#
loop_
_entity_poly.entity_id
_entity_poly.type
_entity_poly.pdbx_seq_one_letter_code
_entity_poly.pdbx_strand_id
1 'polypeptide(L)'
;MTDSVEATAIPAVATPSLRDVASRWYALGVAGVAAAAAAFFLLRLTAWPPHEDETLALFVGRDSLGGVIGHVTHDRGGAPLHFLVAWVVVHLGFGLVGLRLVSAACAVGSLFAAAAVVARLADRRTALIATALGAGTWLFLFQGLFGRMYSLFLLTATLAALALLRTVDRGRRRDWALWVAAVLATVATHPYGVLVLGGHGLFIVLAHRRRIRAAIPAFAAVFVLGIPFWLTDVILAGRFDVGVGGGGAQLGSPRSIGWYLWWVAGDLAAGWNWVLLPVLAVTVVGLLSLRREARAFT
;
A
#
# COMPACT_ATOMS: atom_id res chain seq x y z
N MET A 1 -50.33 55.65 13.13
CA MET A 1 -49.52 54.92 12.13
C MET A 1 -48.08 55.06 12.52
N THR A 2 -47.56 54.07 13.24
CA THR A 2 -46.14 53.96 13.58
C THR A 2 -45.67 52.67 12.92
N ASP A 3 -45.07 52.81 11.74
CA ASP A 3 -44.46 51.70 11.01
C ASP A 3 -43.17 51.30 11.72
N SER A 4 -43.23 50.17 12.43
CA SER A 4 -42.05 49.50 12.97
C SER A 4 -41.32 48.80 11.82
N VAL A 5 -40.18 49.37 11.42
CA VAL A 5 -39.24 48.74 10.48
C VAL A 5 -38.65 47.50 11.17
N GLU A 6 -39.09 46.33 10.74
CA GLU A 6 -38.55 45.04 11.17
C GLU A 6 -37.14 44.89 10.58
N ALA A 7 -36.12 45.02 11.43
CA ALA A 7 -34.73 44.89 11.01
C ALA A 7 -34.44 43.43 10.60
N THR A 8 -34.38 43.18 9.30
CA THR A 8 -33.97 41.88 8.74
C THR A 8 -32.53 41.60 9.15
N ALA A 9 -32.32 40.71 10.12
CA ALA A 9 -30.99 40.28 10.54
C ALA A 9 -30.29 39.57 9.37
N ILE A 10 -29.24 40.20 8.83
CA ILE A 10 -28.37 39.59 7.82
C ILE A 10 -27.67 38.40 8.51
N PRO A 11 -27.81 37.16 8.01
CA PRO A 11 -27.15 36.01 8.61
C PRO A 11 -25.64 36.21 8.56
N ALA A 12 -24.99 36.11 9.72
CA ALA A 12 -23.54 36.22 9.82
C ALA A 12 -22.86 35.17 8.94
N VAL A 13 -22.08 35.62 7.96
CA VAL A 13 -21.25 34.74 7.12
C VAL A 13 -20.17 34.15 8.02
N ALA A 14 -20.28 32.86 8.33
CA ALA A 14 -19.29 32.17 9.15
C ALA A 14 -17.94 32.17 8.42
N THR A 15 -16.96 32.89 8.96
CA THR A 15 -15.59 32.86 8.44
C THR A 15 -14.95 31.52 8.81
N PRO A 16 -14.41 30.77 7.83
CA PRO A 16 -13.82 29.46 8.11
C PRO A 16 -12.63 29.63 9.04
N SER A 17 -12.48 28.71 9.99
CA SER A 17 -11.34 28.73 10.90
C SER A 17 -10.04 28.43 10.13
N LEU A 18 -8.89 28.90 10.63
CA LEU A 18 -7.58 28.56 10.05
C LEU A 18 -7.35 27.04 9.92
N ARG A 19 -7.95 26.23 10.81
CA ARG A 19 -7.91 24.76 10.76
C ARG A 19 -8.70 24.20 9.60
N ASP A 20 -9.84 24.80 9.27
CA ASP A 20 -10.67 24.40 8.14
C ASP A 20 -9.98 24.73 6.82
N VAL A 21 -9.38 25.92 6.73
CA VAL A 21 -8.58 26.34 5.57
C VAL A 21 -7.41 25.38 5.36
N ALA A 22 -6.62 25.08 6.40
CA ALA A 22 -5.52 24.12 6.32
C ALA A 22 -6.00 22.70 5.95
N SER A 23 -7.17 22.29 6.43
CA SER A 23 -7.77 20.99 6.06
C SER A 23 -8.14 20.93 4.58
N ARG A 24 -8.71 22.01 4.04
CA ARG A 24 -9.07 22.12 2.63
C ARG A 24 -7.82 22.10 1.75
N TRP A 25 -6.78 22.85 2.09
CA TRP A 25 -5.52 22.85 1.35
C TRP A 25 -4.85 21.48 1.34
N TYR A 26 -4.84 20.77 2.47
CA TYR A 26 -4.34 19.40 2.51
C TYR A 26 -5.12 18.47 1.56
N ALA A 27 -6.45 18.50 1.63
CA ALA A 27 -7.31 17.67 0.78
C ALA A 27 -7.13 18.01 -0.71
N LEU A 28 -7.11 19.30 -1.07
CA LEU A 28 -6.87 19.78 -2.42
C LEU A 28 -5.47 19.41 -2.92
N GLY A 29 -4.45 19.50 -2.06
CA GLY A 29 -3.09 19.11 -2.41
C GLY A 29 -2.98 17.63 -2.72
N VAL A 30 -3.52 16.76 -1.85
CA VAL A 30 -3.52 15.31 -2.09
C VAL A 30 -4.33 14.95 -3.33
N ALA A 31 -5.50 15.58 -3.52
CA ALA A 31 -6.31 15.40 -4.72
C ALA A 31 -5.58 15.87 -5.99
N GLY A 32 -4.83 16.98 -5.92
CA GLY A 32 -4.01 17.48 -7.03
C GLY A 32 -2.87 16.51 -7.40
N VAL A 33 -2.16 15.97 -6.42
CA VAL A 33 -1.13 14.94 -6.65
C VAL A 33 -1.74 13.68 -7.26
N ALA A 34 -2.86 13.21 -6.72
CA ALA A 34 -3.58 12.04 -7.23
C ALA A 34 -4.10 12.25 -8.65
N ALA A 35 -4.62 13.45 -8.97
CA ALA A 35 -5.08 13.81 -10.30
C ALA A 35 -3.93 13.88 -11.30
N ALA A 36 -2.76 14.43 -10.91
CA ALA A 36 -1.58 14.44 -11.75
C ALA A 36 -1.08 13.01 -12.06
N ALA A 37 -1.03 12.14 -11.05
CA ALA A 37 -0.69 10.73 -11.24
C ALA A 37 -1.71 10.01 -12.14
N ALA A 38 -3.01 10.22 -11.92
CA ALA A 38 -4.07 9.66 -12.76
C ALA A 38 -3.95 10.12 -14.22
N ALA A 39 -3.71 11.41 -14.44
CA ALA A 39 -3.49 11.97 -15.78
C ALA A 39 -2.27 11.32 -16.45
N PHE A 40 -1.15 11.19 -15.73
CA PHE A 40 0.03 10.48 -16.23
C PHE A 40 -0.32 9.04 -16.63
N PHE A 41 -1.02 8.29 -15.79
CA PHE A 41 -1.39 6.90 -16.08
C PHE A 41 -2.28 6.79 -17.31
N LEU A 42 -3.32 7.62 -17.42
CA LEU A 42 -4.22 7.61 -18.58
C LEU A 42 -3.49 7.98 -19.87
N LEU A 43 -2.56 8.94 -19.83
CA LEU A 43 -1.76 9.35 -20.99
C LEU A 43 -0.68 8.32 -21.39
N ARG A 44 -0.28 7.44 -20.48
CA ARG A 44 0.83 6.50 -20.68
C ARG A 44 0.41 5.02 -20.69
N LEU A 45 -0.87 4.74 -20.52
CA LEU A 45 -1.40 3.39 -20.33
C LEU A 45 -1.02 2.40 -21.44
N THR A 46 -0.95 2.89 -22.67
CA THR A 46 -0.64 2.11 -23.88
C THR A 46 0.75 2.41 -24.44
N ALA A 47 1.60 3.13 -23.70
CA ALA A 47 2.89 3.60 -24.22
C ALA A 47 3.92 2.48 -24.37
N TRP A 48 3.74 1.34 -23.69
CA TRP A 48 4.65 0.19 -23.77
C TRP A 48 3.93 -1.08 -24.24
N PRO A 49 4.64 -1.96 -24.97
CA PRO A 49 4.15 -3.28 -25.30
C PRO A 49 3.82 -4.09 -24.03
N PRO A 50 3.00 -5.15 -24.15
CA PRO A 50 2.71 -6.02 -23.02
C PRO A 50 3.98 -6.70 -22.51
N HIS A 51 4.14 -6.74 -21.20
CA HIS A 51 5.15 -7.58 -20.56
C HIS A 51 4.69 -9.05 -20.54
N GLU A 52 5.63 -9.98 -20.47
CA GLU A 52 5.35 -11.44 -20.34
C GLU A 52 4.39 -11.74 -19.18
N ASP A 53 4.60 -11.06 -18.06
CA ASP A 53 3.88 -11.22 -16.80
C ASP A 53 2.44 -10.70 -16.86
N GLU A 54 2.18 -9.63 -17.61
CA GLU A 54 0.83 -9.11 -17.88
C GLU A 54 0.08 -10.05 -18.83
N THR A 55 0.80 -10.51 -19.86
CA THR A 55 0.27 -11.42 -20.87
C THR A 55 -0.18 -12.73 -20.24
N LEU A 56 0.68 -13.30 -19.38
CA LEU A 56 0.36 -14.48 -18.60
C LEU A 56 -0.88 -14.27 -17.72
N ALA A 57 -0.97 -13.16 -16.97
CA ALA A 57 -2.12 -12.90 -16.11
C ALA A 57 -3.43 -12.91 -16.91
N LEU A 58 -3.42 -12.33 -18.12
CA LEU A 58 -4.56 -12.36 -19.04
C LEU A 58 -4.83 -13.77 -19.60
N PHE A 59 -3.80 -14.56 -19.90
CA PHE A 59 -3.98 -15.95 -20.36
C PHE A 59 -4.60 -16.84 -19.29
N VAL A 60 -4.08 -16.80 -18.07
CA VAL A 60 -4.67 -17.51 -16.93
C VAL A 60 -6.09 -17.01 -16.69
N GLY A 61 -6.32 -15.70 -16.75
CA GLY A 61 -7.64 -15.10 -16.55
C GLY A 61 -8.69 -15.46 -17.61
N ARG A 62 -8.32 -16.09 -18.74
CA ARG A 62 -9.29 -16.61 -19.75
C ARG A 62 -9.92 -17.93 -19.34
N ASP A 63 -9.37 -18.63 -18.36
CA ASP A 63 -9.93 -19.88 -17.86
C ASP A 63 -11.22 -19.63 -17.05
N SER A 64 -11.95 -20.70 -16.79
CA SER A 64 -12.99 -20.75 -15.78
C SER A 64 -12.47 -20.29 -14.40
N LEU A 65 -13.37 -19.78 -13.55
CA LEU A 65 -12.99 -19.35 -12.21
C LEU A 65 -12.32 -20.48 -11.40
N GLY A 66 -12.82 -21.71 -11.53
CA GLY A 66 -12.22 -22.89 -10.91
C GLY A 66 -10.82 -23.19 -11.45
N GLY A 67 -10.61 -23.05 -12.76
CA GLY A 67 -9.30 -23.20 -13.39
C GLY A 67 -8.29 -22.15 -12.93
N VAL A 68 -8.70 -20.88 -12.82
CA VAL A 68 -7.85 -19.81 -12.23
C VAL A 68 -7.45 -20.15 -10.80
N ILE A 69 -8.41 -20.57 -9.97
CA ILE A 69 -8.12 -20.98 -8.59
C ILE A 69 -7.14 -22.15 -8.59
N GLY A 70 -7.37 -23.19 -9.40
CA GLY A 70 -6.49 -24.35 -9.55
C GLY A 70 -5.06 -23.95 -9.91
N HIS A 71 -4.90 -23.14 -10.98
CA HIS A 71 -3.60 -22.66 -11.45
C HIS A 71 -2.82 -21.88 -10.38
N VAL A 72 -3.50 -20.98 -9.66
CA VAL A 72 -2.86 -20.18 -8.63
C VAL A 72 -2.50 -21.03 -7.42
N THR A 73 -3.35 -21.98 -7.05
CA THR A 73 -3.20 -22.77 -5.82
C THR A 73 -2.34 -24.02 -5.96
N HIS A 74 -2.11 -24.54 -7.17
CA HIS A 74 -1.37 -25.79 -7.38
C HIS A 74 -0.15 -25.63 -8.29
N ASP A 75 -0.24 -24.84 -9.36
CA ASP A 75 0.81 -24.84 -10.39
C ASP A 75 1.79 -23.67 -10.23
N ARG A 76 1.26 -22.47 -10.00
CA ARG A 76 2.05 -21.23 -10.04
C ARG A 76 2.45 -20.74 -8.66
N GLY A 77 1.49 -20.71 -7.73
CA GLY A 77 1.63 -20.02 -6.45
C GLY A 77 1.58 -18.49 -6.58
N GLY A 78 1.24 -17.83 -5.47
CA GLY A 78 1.31 -16.39 -5.28
C GLY A 78 0.20 -15.54 -5.93
N ALA A 79 -0.04 -14.37 -5.32
CA ALA A 79 -0.92 -13.29 -5.78
C ALA A 79 -2.36 -13.69 -6.23
N PRO A 80 -3.09 -14.55 -5.50
CA PRO A 80 -4.44 -14.98 -5.87
C PRO A 80 -5.43 -13.85 -6.16
N LEU A 81 -5.38 -12.77 -5.37
CA LEU A 81 -6.30 -11.66 -5.57
C LEU A 81 -6.05 -10.95 -6.92
N HIS A 82 -4.80 -10.86 -7.37
CA HIS A 82 -4.49 -10.25 -8.66
C HIS A 82 -4.99 -11.11 -9.84
N PHE A 83 -4.85 -12.44 -9.76
CA PHE A 83 -5.37 -13.34 -10.80
C PHE A 83 -6.90 -13.34 -10.85
N LEU A 84 -7.57 -13.21 -9.70
CA LEU A 84 -9.02 -13.02 -9.67
C LEU A 84 -9.42 -11.70 -10.35
N VAL A 85 -8.67 -10.63 -10.15
CA VAL A 85 -8.92 -9.36 -10.85
C VAL A 85 -8.66 -9.49 -12.35
N ALA A 86 -7.59 -10.17 -12.75
CA ALA A 86 -7.32 -10.45 -14.17
C ALA A 86 -8.45 -11.26 -14.81
N TRP A 87 -8.99 -12.27 -14.10
CA TRP A 87 -10.16 -13.03 -14.54
C TRP A 87 -11.36 -12.12 -14.80
N VAL A 88 -11.70 -11.23 -13.86
CA VAL A 88 -12.79 -10.25 -14.04
C VAL A 88 -12.54 -9.35 -15.25
N VAL A 89 -11.34 -8.80 -15.38
CA VAL A 89 -10.96 -7.90 -16.49
C VAL A 89 -11.12 -8.58 -17.85
N VAL A 90 -10.69 -9.84 -17.96
CA VAL A 90 -10.78 -10.62 -19.19
C VAL A 90 -12.23 -10.95 -19.54
N HIS A 91 -13.02 -11.39 -18.55
CA HIS A 91 -14.42 -11.78 -18.76
C HIS A 91 -15.34 -10.58 -19.05
N LEU A 92 -14.95 -9.38 -18.64
CA LEU A 92 -15.60 -8.12 -19.04
C LEU A 92 -15.09 -7.58 -20.39
N GLY A 93 -14.14 -8.25 -21.04
CA GLY A 93 -13.63 -7.87 -22.36
C GLY A 93 -12.64 -6.70 -22.37
N PHE A 94 -12.11 -6.28 -21.23
CA PHE A 94 -11.25 -5.09 -21.16
C PHE A 94 -9.76 -5.35 -21.49
N GLY A 95 -9.32 -6.61 -21.46
CA GLY A 95 -7.97 -7.02 -21.86
C GLY A 95 -6.83 -6.29 -21.10
N LEU A 96 -5.71 -6.04 -21.79
CA LEU A 96 -4.52 -5.41 -21.20
C LEU A 96 -4.81 -4.00 -20.66
N VAL A 97 -5.56 -3.20 -21.42
CA VAL A 97 -5.93 -1.84 -21.03
C VAL A 97 -6.72 -1.86 -19.72
N GLY A 98 -7.70 -2.76 -19.59
CA GLY A 98 -8.43 -2.95 -18.33
C GLY A 98 -7.54 -3.34 -17.16
N LEU A 99 -6.58 -4.25 -17.39
CA LEU A 99 -5.67 -4.70 -16.35
C LEU A 99 -4.76 -3.57 -15.85
N ARG A 100 -4.24 -2.75 -16.77
CA ARG A 100 -3.44 -1.56 -16.43
C ARG A 100 -4.29 -0.47 -15.77
N LEU A 101 -5.56 -0.31 -16.17
CA LEU A 101 -6.49 0.62 -15.50
C LEU A 101 -6.73 0.24 -14.04
N VAL A 102 -6.88 -1.05 -13.74
CA VAL A 102 -6.98 -1.54 -12.35
C VAL A 102 -5.71 -1.17 -11.58
N SER A 103 -4.52 -1.45 -12.12
CA SER A 103 -3.26 -1.07 -11.46
C SER A 103 -3.17 0.43 -11.22
N ALA A 104 -3.50 1.25 -12.21
CA ALA A 104 -3.49 2.70 -12.11
C ALA A 104 -4.48 3.19 -11.06
N ALA A 105 -5.70 2.64 -11.02
CA ALA A 105 -6.70 2.96 -10.01
C ALA A 105 -6.23 2.58 -8.61
N CYS A 106 -5.57 1.43 -8.44
CA CYS A 106 -4.99 1.02 -7.16
C CYS A 106 -3.85 1.95 -6.74
N ALA A 107 -2.97 2.34 -7.67
CA ALA A 107 -1.88 3.28 -7.40
C ALA A 107 -2.44 4.64 -6.94
N VAL A 108 -3.41 5.20 -7.66
CA VAL A 108 -4.08 6.45 -7.29
C VAL A 108 -4.78 6.33 -5.93
N GLY A 109 -5.53 5.25 -5.69
CA GLY A 109 -6.17 4.97 -4.41
C GLY A 109 -5.17 4.90 -3.25
N SER A 110 -3.99 4.34 -3.51
CA SER A 110 -2.94 4.20 -2.51
C SER A 110 -2.34 5.55 -2.09
N LEU A 111 -2.36 6.58 -2.95
CA LEU A 111 -1.93 7.93 -2.58
C LEU A 111 -2.83 8.53 -1.49
N PHE A 112 -4.15 8.36 -1.61
CA PHE A 112 -5.08 8.80 -0.58
C PHE A 112 -4.89 8.02 0.72
N ALA A 113 -4.73 6.70 0.62
CA ALA A 113 -4.51 5.85 1.78
C ALA A 113 -3.18 6.17 2.50
N ALA A 114 -2.09 6.29 1.76
CA ALA A 114 -0.77 6.65 2.28
C ALA A 114 -0.77 8.05 2.90
N ALA A 115 -1.37 9.05 2.23
CA ALA A 115 -1.51 10.39 2.78
C ALA A 115 -2.25 10.37 4.12
N ALA A 116 -3.32 9.56 4.23
CA ALA A 116 -4.06 9.39 5.47
C ALA A 116 -3.26 8.68 6.56
N VAL A 117 -2.43 7.68 6.22
CA VAL A 117 -1.52 7.01 7.18
C VAL A 117 -0.54 8.03 7.74
N VAL A 118 0.17 8.76 6.88
CA VAL A 118 1.20 9.72 7.30
C VAL A 118 0.57 10.87 8.09
N ALA A 119 -0.61 11.36 7.70
CA ALA A 119 -1.28 12.44 8.43
C ALA A 119 -1.72 12.02 9.85
N ARG A 120 -1.91 10.72 10.10
CA ARG A 120 -2.20 10.18 11.44
C ARG A 120 -0.95 9.92 12.27
N LEU A 121 0.17 9.57 11.63
CA LEU A 121 1.43 9.26 12.30
C LEU A 121 2.28 10.51 12.56
N ALA A 122 2.11 11.54 11.75
CA ALA A 122 2.81 12.82 11.84
C ALA A 122 1.80 13.96 11.71
N ASP A 123 1.88 14.75 10.64
CA ASP A 123 1.02 15.90 10.38
C ASP A 123 0.64 16.01 8.89
N ARG A 124 -0.33 16.88 8.59
CA ARG A 124 -0.87 17.06 7.23
C ARG A 124 0.15 17.60 6.23
N ARG A 125 1.06 18.47 6.65
CA ARG A 125 2.09 19.02 5.75
C ARG A 125 3.08 17.93 5.39
N THR A 126 3.58 17.19 6.37
CA THR A 126 4.46 16.04 6.16
C THR A 126 3.78 15.00 5.27
N ALA A 127 2.50 14.72 5.48
CA ALA A 127 1.72 13.81 4.64
C ALA A 127 1.63 14.26 3.20
N LEU A 128 1.34 15.54 2.94
CA LEU A 128 1.29 16.07 1.57
C LEU A 128 2.64 15.97 0.86
N ILE A 129 3.72 16.38 1.54
CA ILE A 129 5.08 16.32 0.99
C ILE A 129 5.48 14.87 0.70
N ALA A 130 5.28 13.95 1.65
CA ALA A 130 5.58 12.53 1.47
C ALA A 130 4.79 11.91 0.32
N THR A 131 3.51 12.28 0.18
CA THR A 131 2.65 11.81 -0.92
C THR A 131 3.15 12.34 -2.27
N ALA A 132 3.52 13.62 -2.36
CA ALA A 132 4.06 14.21 -3.58
C ALA A 132 5.38 13.57 -3.99
N LEU A 133 6.30 13.36 -3.04
CA LEU A 133 7.58 12.69 -3.27
C LEU A 133 7.36 11.24 -3.72
N GLY A 134 6.49 10.50 -3.03
CA GLY A 134 6.16 9.11 -3.36
C GLY A 134 5.55 8.97 -4.75
N ALA A 135 4.59 9.83 -5.09
CA ALA A 135 3.91 9.84 -6.39
C ALA A 135 4.87 10.15 -7.56
N GLY A 136 5.92 10.94 -7.32
CA GLY A 136 6.93 11.29 -8.32
C GLY A 136 8.01 10.23 -8.55
N THR A 137 8.04 9.14 -7.76
CA THR A 137 9.07 8.12 -7.92
C THR A 137 8.82 7.25 -9.16
N TRP A 138 9.91 6.87 -9.84
CA TRP A 138 9.82 5.94 -10.97
C TRP A 138 9.18 4.61 -10.56
N LEU A 139 9.49 4.10 -9.36
CA LEU A 139 8.90 2.88 -8.84
C LEU A 139 7.37 2.99 -8.74
N PHE A 140 6.84 4.09 -8.19
CA PHE A 140 5.39 4.28 -8.11
C PHE A 140 4.75 4.38 -9.50
N LEU A 141 5.34 5.21 -10.39
CA LEU A 141 4.78 5.45 -11.72
C LEU A 141 4.81 4.19 -12.60
N PHE A 142 5.93 3.45 -12.57
CA PHE A 142 6.05 2.20 -13.31
C PHE A 142 5.05 1.16 -12.80
N GLN A 143 4.98 0.95 -11.48
CA GLN A 143 4.07 -0.05 -10.91
C GLN A 143 2.60 0.31 -11.08
N GLY A 144 2.27 1.60 -11.19
CA GLY A 144 0.91 2.06 -11.53
C GLY A 144 0.51 1.75 -12.96
N LEU A 145 1.46 1.75 -13.91
CA LEU A 145 1.22 1.38 -15.31
C LEU A 145 1.30 -0.13 -15.53
N PHE A 146 2.09 -0.82 -14.72
CA PHE A 146 2.32 -2.24 -14.86
C PHE A 146 1.09 -3.02 -14.38
N GLY A 147 0.45 -3.78 -15.26
CA GLY A 147 -0.77 -4.57 -15.04
C GLY A 147 -0.54 -5.78 -14.11
N ARG A 148 0.06 -5.54 -12.95
CA ARG A 148 0.51 -6.54 -11.97
C ARG A 148 0.06 -6.17 -10.56
N MET A 149 0.26 -7.11 -9.64
CA MET A 149 -0.22 -7.03 -8.26
C MET A 149 0.38 -5.91 -7.42
N TYR A 150 1.45 -5.23 -7.84
CA TYR A 150 2.22 -4.32 -7.00
C TYR A 150 1.43 -3.08 -6.54
N SER A 151 0.65 -2.46 -7.42
CA SER A 151 -0.19 -1.31 -7.05
C SER A 151 -1.36 -1.71 -6.17
N LEU A 152 -1.94 -2.89 -6.42
CA LEU A 152 -2.94 -3.50 -5.55
C LEU A 152 -2.36 -3.82 -4.17
N PHE A 153 -1.11 -4.28 -4.12
CA PHE A 153 -0.40 -4.57 -2.87
C PHE A 153 -0.15 -3.29 -2.08
N LEU A 154 0.31 -2.23 -2.74
CA LEU A 154 0.50 -0.92 -2.10
C LEU A 154 -0.81 -0.38 -1.51
N LEU A 155 -1.92 -0.47 -2.26
CA LEU A 155 -3.24 -0.06 -1.77
C LEU A 155 -3.69 -0.90 -0.57
N THR A 156 -3.67 -2.23 -0.68
CA THR A 156 -4.12 -3.12 0.40
C THR A 156 -3.26 -2.99 1.65
N ALA A 157 -1.93 -2.88 1.50
CA ALA A 157 -1.00 -2.66 2.61
C ALA A 157 -1.26 -1.32 3.34
N THR A 158 -1.48 -0.24 2.59
CA THR A 158 -1.78 1.08 3.19
C THR A 158 -3.17 1.12 3.85
N LEU A 159 -4.17 0.46 3.27
CA LEU A 159 -5.48 0.27 3.90
C LEU A 159 -5.38 -0.58 5.18
N ALA A 160 -4.56 -1.63 5.19
CA ALA A 160 -4.29 -2.44 6.37
C ALA A 160 -3.61 -1.62 7.47
N ALA A 161 -2.68 -0.72 7.13
CA ALA A 161 -2.09 0.23 8.08
C ALA A 161 -3.14 1.21 8.65
N LEU A 162 -4.04 1.75 7.81
CA LEU A 162 -5.14 2.60 8.29
C LEU A 162 -6.09 1.85 9.22
N ALA A 163 -6.42 0.61 8.90
CA ALA A 163 -7.23 -0.25 9.75
C ALA A 163 -6.53 -0.51 11.09
N LEU A 164 -5.21 -0.74 11.08
CA LEU A 164 -4.43 -0.90 12.31
C LEU A 164 -4.50 0.35 13.17
N LEU A 165 -4.30 1.53 12.58
CA LEU A 165 -4.40 2.80 13.32
C LEU A 165 -5.78 2.94 13.97
N ARG A 166 -6.86 2.59 13.25
CA ARG A 166 -8.21 2.56 13.84
C ARG A 166 -8.33 1.57 15.01
N THR A 167 -7.73 0.38 14.93
CA THR A 167 -7.76 -0.60 16.02
C THR A 167 -7.06 -0.10 17.28
N VAL A 168 -5.92 0.58 17.15
CA VAL A 168 -5.17 1.04 18.31
C VAL A 168 -5.87 2.21 19.01
N ASP A 169 -6.53 3.07 18.24
CA ASP A 169 -7.30 4.20 18.77
C ASP A 169 -8.58 3.74 19.48
N ARG A 170 -9.42 2.98 18.78
CA ARG A 170 -10.79 2.66 19.24
C ARG A 170 -10.90 1.30 19.91
N GLY A 171 -10.14 0.31 19.45
CA GLY A 171 -10.12 -1.04 19.99
C GLY A 171 -11.43 -1.82 19.89
N ARG A 172 -12.37 -1.42 19.02
CA ARG A 172 -13.66 -2.13 18.89
C ARG A 172 -13.47 -3.42 18.08
N ARG A 173 -14.30 -4.43 18.33
CA ARG A 173 -14.27 -5.71 17.59
C ARG A 173 -14.37 -5.52 16.07
N ARG A 174 -15.22 -4.59 15.62
CA ARG A 174 -15.35 -4.24 14.20
C ARG A 174 -14.06 -3.68 13.60
N ASP A 175 -13.32 -2.87 14.35
CA ASP A 175 -12.05 -2.30 13.86
C ASP A 175 -11.02 -3.42 13.65
N TRP A 176 -10.96 -4.40 14.56
CA TRP A 176 -10.11 -5.57 14.43
C TRP A 176 -10.52 -6.46 13.26
N ALA A 177 -11.82 -6.69 13.05
CA ALA A 177 -12.31 -7.45 11.91
C ALA A 177 -11.95 -6.77 10.57
N LEU A 178 -12.07 -5.43 10.49
CA LEU A 178 -11.64 -4.67 9.32
C LEU A 178 -10.12 -4.78 9.08
N TRP A 179 -9.32 -4.76 10.15
CA TRP A 179 -7.88 -4.96 10.05
C TRP A 179 -7.53 -6.37 9.57
N VAL A 180 -8.16 -7.42 10.11
CA VAL A 180 -7.99 -8.80 9.65
C VAL A 180 -8.32 -8.92 8.16
N ALA A 181 -9.46 -8.39 7.73
CA ALA A 181 -9.86 -8.41 6.32
C ALA A 181 -8.86 -7.68 5.41
N ALA A 182 -8.38 -6.51 5.83
CA ALA A 182 -7.41 -5.74 5.06
C ALA A 182 -6.06 -6.48 4.96
N VAL A 183 -5.59 -7.10 6.05
CA VAL A 183 -4.35 -7.90 6.03
C VAL A 183 -4.49 -9.14 5.16
N LEU A 184 -5.62 -9.85 5.23
CA LEU A 184 -5.88 -11.00 4.36
C LEU A 184 -5.87 -10.60 2.88
N ALA A 185 -6.43 -9.43 2.53
CA ALA A 185 -6.34 -8.89 1.17
C ALA A 185 -4.89 -8.58 0.76
N THR A 186 -4.08 -8.02 1.66
CA THR A 186 -2.65 -7.74 1.43
C THR A 186 -1.86 -9.03 1.16
N VAL A 187 -2.05 -10.05 2.00
CA VAL A 187 -1.40 -11.36 1.86
C VAL A 187 -1.86 -12.06 0.58
N ALA A 188 -3.15 -12.02 0.28
CA ALA A 188 -3.70 -12.55 -0.97
C ALA A 188 -3.18 -11.83 -2.23
N THR A 189 -2.56 -10.65 -2.08
CA THR A 189 -2.00 -9.90 -3.21
C THR A 189 -0.52 -10.20 -3.44
N HIS A 190 0.26 -10.39 -2.38
CA HIS A 190 1.71 -10.59 -2.50
C HIS A 190 2.29 -11.33 -1.28
N PRO A 191 3.29 -12.22 -1.47
CA PRO A 191 3.96 -12.92 -0.37
C PRO A 191 4.59 -11.97 0.66
N TYR A 192 5.00 -10.77 0.22
CA TYR A 192 5.53 -9.71 1.10
C TYR A 192 4.49 -9.15 2.08
N GLY A 193 3.22 -9.55 1.98
CA GLY A 193 2.21 -9.26 3.00
C GLY A 193 2.60 -9.77 4.39
N VAL A 194 3.41 -10.82 4.48
CA VAL A 194 3.96 -11.28 5.77
C VAL A 194 4.85 -10.24 6.44
N LEU A 195 5.60 -9.45 5.66
CA LEU A 195 6.46 -8.38 6.18
C LEU A 195 5.61 -7.22 6.70
N VAL A 196 4.52 -6.89 6.01
CA VAL A 196 3.54 -5.88 6.46
C VAL A 196 2.91 -6.33 7.79
N LEU A 197 2.49 -7.60 7.87
CA LEU A 197 1.95 -8.19 9.11
C LEU A 197 2.97 -8.16 10.26
N GLY A 198 4.23 -8.50 9.99
CA GLY A 198 5.32 -8.42 10.96
C GLY A 198 5.56 -6.98 11.44
N GLY A 199 5.54 -6.01 10.54
CA GLY A 199 5.62 -4.58 10.86
C GLY A 199 4.46 -4.11 11.74
N HIS A 200 3.23 -4.55 11.47
CA HIS A 200 2.07 -4.28 12.33
C HIS A 200 2.25 -4.87 13.73
N GLY A 201 2.76 -6.10 13.83
CA GLY A 201 3.05 -6.75 15.11
C GLY A 201 4.09 -5.98 15.91
N LEU A 202 5.19 -5.60 15.25
CA LEU A 202 6.24 -4.79 15.86
C LEU A 202 5.72 -3.43 16.33
N PHE A 203 4.90 -2.75 15.53
CA PHE A 203 4.27 -1.49 15.91
C PHE A 203 3.41 -1.63 17.18
N ILE A 204 2.63 -2.71 17.29
CA ILE A 204 1.83 -2.98 18.49
C ILE A 204 2.74 -3.26 19.70
N VAL A 205 3.74 -4.11 19.55
CA VAL A 205 4.64 -4.51 20.66
C VAL A 205 5.51 -3.34 21.15
N LEU A 206 6.00 -2.51 20.23
CA LEU A 206 6.88 -1.40 20.57
C LEU A 206 6.09 -0.17 21.06
N ALA A 207 5.03 0.21 20.36
CA ALA A 207 4.35 1.49 20.61
C ALA A 207 3.00 1.36 21.32
N HIS A 208 2.32 0.21 21.28
CA HIS A 208 0.94 0.06 21.75
C HIS A 208 0.73 -1.18 22.63
N ARG A 209 1.63 -1.40 23.61
CA ARG A 209 1.65 -2.61 24.46
C ARG A 209 0.33 -2.96 25.14
N ARG A 210 -0.48 -1.95 25.48
CA ARG A 210 -1.83 -2.13 26.07
C ARG A 210 -2.79 -2.90 25.15
N ARG A 211 -2.54 -2.91 23.84
CA ARG A 211 -3.36 -3.58 22.83
C ARG A 211 -2.92 -5.02 22.51
N ILE A 212 -1.80 -5.51 23.05
CA ILE A 212 -1.24 -6.84 22.73
C ILE A 212 -2.28 -7.95 22.95
N ARG A 213 -2.97 -7.96 24.11
CA ARG A 213 -3.97 -9.00 24.42
C ARG A 213 -5.12 -9.04 23.42
N ALA A 214 -5.54 -7.87 22.91
CA ALA A 214 -6.58 -7.78 21.87
C ALA A 214 -6.05 -8.14 20.48
N ALA A 215 -4.75 -7.93 20.23
CA ALA A 215 -4.11 -8.26 18.96
C ALA A 215 -3.93 -9.77 18.76
N ILE A 216 -3.62 -10.54 19.82
CA ILE A 216 -3.39 -11.99 19.74
C ILE A 216 -4.48 -12.74 18.95
N PRO A 217 -5.78 -12.64 19.28
CA PRO A 217 -6.81 -13.34 18.52
C PRO A 217 -6.95 -12.85 17.08
N ALA A 218 -6.67 -11.57 16.81
CA ALA A 218 -6.72 -11.03 15.45
C ALA A 218 -5.57 -11.55 14.58
N PHE A 219 -4.34 -11.60 15.11
CA PHE A 219 -3.20 -12.21 14.42
C PHE A 219 -3.42 -13.70 14.20
N ALA A 220 -3.93 -14.41 15.20
CA ALA A 220 -4.31 -15.82 15.06
C ALA A 220 -5.34 -16.01 13.94
N ALA A 221 -6.36 -15.15 13.86
CA ALA A 221 -7.34 -15.19 12.78
C ALA A 221 -6.69 -14.98 11.40
N VAL A 222 -5.75 -14.04 11.27
CA VAL A 222 -5.00 -13.85 10.01
C VAL A 222 -4.20 -15.09 9.63
N PHE A 223 -3.49 -15.70 10.59
CA PHE A 223 -2.70 -16.90 10.32
C PHE A 223 -3.58 -18.08 9.90
N VAL A 224 -4.72 -18.29 10.57
CA VAL A 224 -5.64 -19.40 10.27
C VAL A 224 -6.41 -19.15 8.97
N LEU A 225 -7.03 -17.99 8.80
CA LEU A 225 -7.83 -17.68 7.61
C LEU A 225 -6.95 -17.48 6.37
N GLY A 226 -5.68 -17.10 6.56
CA GLY A 226 -4.71 -16.95 5.49
C GLY A 226 -4.09 -18.26 4.99
N ILE A 227 -4.37 -19.41 5.62
CA ILE A 227 -3.81 -20.73 5.24
C ILE A 227 -3.80 -20.97 3.73
N PRO A 228 -4.90 -20.75 2.98
CA PRO A 228 -4.89 -20.94 1.54
C PRO A 228 -3.81 -20.10 0.83
N PHE A 229 -3.60 -18.85 1.27
CA PHE A 229 -2.62 -17.94 0.69
C PHE A 229 -1.18 -18.33 1.06
N TRP A 230 -0.93 -18.69 2.32
CA TRP A 230 0.37 -19.17 2.75
C TRP A 230 0.81 -20.42 1.97
N LEU A 231 -0.12 -21.34 1.71
CA LEU A 231 0.15 -22.52 0.89
C LEU A 231 0.52 -22.13 -0.55
N THR A 232 -0.19 -21.16 -1.14
CA THR A 232 0.18 -20.65 -2.48
C THR A 232 1.57 -20.01 -2.50
N ASP A 233 1.99 -19.35 -1.41
CA ASP A 233 3.32 -18.75 -1.30
C ASP A 233 4.41 -19.82 -1.12
N VAL A 234 4.11 -20.93 -0.44
CA VAL A 234 5.03 -22.09 -0.33
C VAL A 234 5.27 -22.73 -1.69
N ILE A 235 4.22 -22.91 -2.50
CA ILE A 235 4.33 -23.43 -3.87
C ILE A 235 5.17 -22.48 -4.73
N LEU A 236 4.93 -21.17 -4.62
CA LEU A 236 5.72 -20.16 -5.31
C LEU A 236 7.21 -20.26 -4.91
N ALA A 237 7.50 -20.32 -3.61
CA ALA A 237 8.87 -20.42 -3.11
C ALA A 237 9.58 -21.69 -3.61
N GLY A 238 8.89 -22.83 -3.60
CA GLY A 238 9.40 -24.10 -4.12
C GLY A 238 9.74 -24.04 -5.61
N ARG A 239 8.93 -23.36 -6.42
CA ARG A 239 9.18 -23.18 -7.86
C ARG A 239 10.44 -22.38 -8.16
N PHE A 240 10.75 -21.39 -7.32
CA PHE A 240 11.94 -20.55 -7.48
C PHE A 240 13.16 -21.05 -6.68
N ASP A 241 13.05 -22.22 -6.04
CA ASP A 241 14.08 -22.80 -5.17
C ASP A 241 14.56 -21.78 -4.12
N VAL A 242 13.60 -21.02 -3.57
CA VAL A 242 13.82 -20.04 -2.51
C VAL A 242 13.69 -20.75 -1.17
N GLY A 243 14.78 -20.86 -0.43
CA GLY A 243 14.76 -21.44 0.91
C GLY A 243 15.29 -20.48 1.97
N VAL A 244 14.74 -20.60 3.18
CA VAL A 244 15.21 -19.88 4.36
C VAL A 244 15.79 -20.92 5.31
N GLY A 245 17.10 -20.84 5.59
CA GLY A 245 17.78 -21.76 6.51
C GLY A 245 18.69 -22.82 5.88
N GLY A 246 19.32 -22.53 4.73
CA GLY A 246 20.38 -23.37 4.15
C GLY A 246 19.95 -24.33 3.04
N GLY A 247 18.68 -24.27 2.60
CA GLY A 247 18.19 -24.95 1.39
C GLY A 247 17.87 -23.95 0.29
N GLY A 248 17.93 -24.40 -0.97
CA GLY A 248 17.57 -23.63 -2.16
C GLY A 248 18.71 -22.82 -2.78
N ALA A 249 18.75 -22.76 -4.11
CA ALA A 249 19.72 -22.02 -4.91
C ALA A 249 19.57 -20.50 -4.79
N GLN A 250 18.37 -20.00 -4.43
CA GLN A 250 18.10 -18.57 -4.23
C GLN A 250 17.79 -18.23 -2.77
N LEU A 251 18.41 -17.16 -2.27
CA LEU A 251 18.22 -16.63 -0.90
C LEU A 251 18.48 -17.63 0.25
N GLY A 252 19.09 -18.80 -0.03
CA GLY A 252 19.35 -19.89 0.92
C GLY A 252 20.22 -19.55 2.13
N SER A 253 20.93 -18.42 2.12
CA SER A 253 21.81 -17.98 3.21
C SER A 253 21.66 -16.48 3.55
N PRO A 254 22.02 -16.05 4.78
CA PRO A 254 22.07 -14.64 5.14
C PRO A 254 22.97 -13.81 4.20
N ARG A 255 24.07 -14.40 3.70
CA ARG A 255 24.97 -13.74 2.75
C ARG A 255 24.28 -13.51 1.39
N SER A 256 23.58 -14.50 0.86
CA SER A 256 22.83 -14.35 -0.40
C SER A 256 21.69 -13.34 -0.28
N ILE A 257 21.03 -13.29 0.88
CA ILE A 257 20.00 -12.28 1.16
C ILE A 257 20.64 -10.89 1.19
N GLY A 258 21.74 -10.71 1.93
CA GLY A 258 22.46 -9.44 1.99
C GLY A 258 22.95 -8.98 0.61
N TRP A 259 23.45 -9.91 -0.20
CA TRP A 259 23.87 -9.63 -1.58
C TRP A 259 22.70 -9.20 -2.47
N TYR A 260 21.57 -9.91 -2.40
CA TYR A 260 20.36 -9.54 -3.14
C TYR A 260 19.87 -8.14 -2.75
N LEU A 261 19.79 -7.84 -1.45
CA LEU A 261 19.37 -6.52 -0.96
C LEU A 261 20.32 -5.40 -1.43
N TRP A 262 21.63 -5.66 -1.43
CA TRP A 262 22.62 -4.71 -1.96
C TRP A 262 22.40 -4.43 -3.45
N TRP A 263 22.16 -5.47 -4.24
CA TRP A 263 21.94 -5.34 -5.67
C TRP A 263 20.65 -4.58 -5.99
N VAL A 264 19.54 -4.92 -5.30
CA VAL A 264 18.26 -4.21 -5.43
C VAL A 264 18.40 -2.74 -5.02
N ALA A 265 19.13 -2.44 -3.94
CA ALA A 265 19.40 -1.06 -3.54
C ALA A 265 20.22 -0.32 -4.62
N GLY A 266 21.18 -1.01 -5.25
CA GLY A 266 21.94 -0.51 -6.39
C GLY A 266 21.05 -0.18 -7.58
N ASP A 267 20.14 -1.08 -7.98
CA ASP A 267 19.21 -0.86 -9.09
C ASP A 267 18.28 0.32 -8.85
N LEU A 268 17.76 0.47 -7.62
CA LEU A 268 16.89 1.58 -7.25
C LEU A 268 17.63 2.93 -7.21
N ALA A 269 18.94 2.91 -7.01
CA ALA A 269 19.79 4.11 -6.97
C ALA A 269 20.58 4.35 -8.25
N ALA A 270 20.51 3.45 -9.23
CA ALA A 270 21.36 3.46 -10.42
C ALA A 270 21.23 4.79 -11.18
N GLY A 271 22.35 5.47 -11.38
CA GLY A 271 22.40 6.80 -12.03
C GLY A 271 22.14 7.99 -11.11
N TRP A 272 21.82 7.78 -9.82
CA TRP A 272 21.43 8.83 -8.87
C TRP A 272 22.29 8.88 -7.59
N ASN A 273 23.46 8.23 -7.58
CA ASN A 273 24.34 8.14 -6.39
C ASN A 273 24.63 9.50 -5.72
N TRP A 274 24.80 10.55 -6.52
CA TRP A 274 25.10 11.90 -6.02
C TRP A 274 23.90 12.57 -5.33
N VAL A 275 22.67 12.17 -5.66
CA VAL A 275 21.43 12.62 -5.01
C VAL A 275 21.10 11.75 -3.80
N LEU A 276 21.44 10.45 -3.86
CA LEU A 276 21.19 9.50 -2.79
C LEU A 276 21.87 9.90 -1.49
N LEU A 277 23.16 10.31 -1.53
CA LEU A 277 23.91 10.68 -0.33
C LEU A 277 23.26 11.84 0.45
N PRO A 278 22.92 13.00 -0.17
CA PRO A 278 22.14 14.05 0.49
C PRO A 278 20.80 13.57 1.06
N VAL A 279 20.04 12.77 0.31
CA VAL A 279 18.73 12.25 0.75
C VAL A 279 18.88 11.36 1.98
N LEU A 280 19.89 10.48 1.98
CA LEU A 280 20.21 9.64 3.13
C LEU A 280 20.66 10.47 4.33
N ALA A 281 21.49 11.51 4.13
CA ALA A 281 21.91 12.40 5.19
C ALA A 281 20.72 13.12 5.83
N VAL A 282 19.81 13.68 5.02
CA VAL A 282 18.57 14.30 5.50
C VAL A 282 17.71 13.31 6.27
N THR A 283 17.62 12.06 5.78
CA THR A 283 16.86 10.99 6.44
C THR A 283 17.46 10.63 7.81
N VAL A 284 18.78 10.50 7.90
CA VAL A 284 19.48 10.23 9.17
C VAL A 284 19.30 11.38 10.15
N VAL A 285 19.46 12.63 9.71
CA VAL A 285 19.21 13.82 10.55
C VAL A 285 17.76 13.83 11.04
N GLY A 286 16.79 13.57 10.17
CA GLY A 286 15.38 13.47 10.54
C GLY A 286 15.12 12.38 11.60
N LEU A 287 15.69 11.18 11.43
CA LEU A 287 15.57 10.09 12.39
C LEU A 287 16.19 10.43 13.76
N LEU A 288 17.34 11.11 13.76
CA LEU A 288 18.00 11.54 15.00
C LEU A 288 17.19 12.63 15.72
N SER A 289 16.61 13.58 14.98
CA SER A 289 15.73 14.62 15.53
C SER A 289 14.47 14.01 16.14
N LEU A 290 13.79 13.11 15.44
CA LEU A 290 12.61 12.41 15.96
C LEU A 290 12.90 11.62 17.25
N ARG A 291 14.07 10.97 17.34
CA ARG A 291 14.49 10.26 18.56
C ARG A 291 14.70 11.21 19.75
N ARG A 292 15.20 12.42 19.50
CA ARG A 292 15.40 13.43 20.56
C ARG A 292 14.06 13.96 21.07
N GLU A 293 13.16 14.29 20.16
CA GLU A 293 11.80 14.74 20.52
C GLU A 293 11.05 13.65 21.28
N ALA A 294 11.05 12.40 20.80
CA ALA A 294 10.38 11.30 21.48
C ALA A 294 10.87 11.06 22.91
N ARG A 295 12.17 11.25 23.18
CA ARG A 295 12.74 11.16 24.54
C ARG A 295 12.40 12.35 25.43
N ALA A 296 12.11 13.51 24.85
CA ALA A 296 11.71 14.70 25.61
C ALA A 296 10.27 14.60 26.14
N PHE A 297 9.45 13.68 25.61
CA PHE A 297 8.06 13.45 26.01
C PHE A 297 7.86 12.21 26.92
N THR A 298 8.91 11.45 27.20
CA THR A 298 8.91 10.30 28.13
C THR A 298 9.58 10.66 29.44
#